data_AF-A0A3C0G8Z4-F1
#
_entry.id   AF-A0A3C0G8Z4-F1
#
_cell.length_a   1.000
_cell.length_b   1.000
_cell.length_c   1.000
_cell.angle_alpha   90.00
_cell.angle_beta   90.00
_cell.angle_gamma   90.00
#
_symmetry.space_group_name_H-M   'P 1'
#
loop_
_entity.id
_entity.type
_entity.pdbx_description
1 polymer ?
#
loop_
_entity_poly.entity_id
_entity_poly.type
_entity_poly.pdbx_seq_one_letter_code
_entity_poly.pdbx_strand_id
1 'polypeptide(L)'
;ATAKGYYTPGTLLEGWHHVAVQLGSTEIEIYLDGRKLPTDNSNSGNATNTSWIDYGNYSGTVVSQIGKSRENTSKYFKGSIDQVRFFNAALTSSQITELYNETTATADTLDYPSGAGCIAAYPLDTNSNDLSTNNYNGVDTDITYSDGPGFDAGLVWIKPRTDADNHLLTDQLRGVDSTLYSNSTSAERLGPLAGNSSASTSGITAFVKNGFKIGSWNNINQNTINYVSWSWKGANNIGTINTTGDISAINFANANAGFSIVKYTGNGGSSQSVGTGLNNATELVIFKRYDSIVNWFVFAKIGSVYRRFEGLNTDFAAGSVSSFDATSTTVTWSGTTSDFNGNGNLYIMYCFHSVPGYSKIGTYIGNNTTSRTVYTTDDGTSGGANGFEPGWLLIKRVDDPANWRILDNTRSTSNPRDKELYPNLQNIEGTFSAVNFNSNSFEIITTDPSYNALNGEYLYLVIK
;
A
#
# COMPACT_ATOMS: atom_id res chain seq x y z
N ALA A 1 -14.15 39.76 21.41
CA ALA A 1 -13.96 40.75 20.34
C ALA A 1 -13.65 39.97 19.06
N THR A 2 -14.46 40.09 18.02
CA THR A 2 -14.20 39.44 16.73
C THR A 2 -13.19 40.27 15.95
N ALA A 3 -11.92 39.83 15.93
CA ALA A 3 -10.96 40.29 14.93
C ALA A 3 -11.41 39.72 13.57
N LYS A 4 -12.04 40.56 12.74
CA LYS A 4 -12.25 40.24 11.33
C LYS A 4 -11.10 40.86 10.55
N GLY A 5 -10.02 40.10 10.37
CA GLY A 5 -9.09 40.36 9.27
C GLY A 5 -9.83 40.00 7.99
N TYR A 6 -10.36 41.00 7.29
CA TYR A 6 -10.98 40.76 6.00
C TYR A 6 -9.87 40.64 4.96
N TYR A 7 -9.61 39.41 4.51
CA TYR A 7 -9.26 39.21 3.10
C TYR A 7 -10.60 39.17 2.36
N THR A 8 -10.80 40.02 1.36
CA THR A 8 -11.99 39.92 0.49
C THR A 8 -11.95 38.56 -0.23
N PRO A 9 -12.98 37.70 -0.08
CA PRO A 9 -13.06 36.46 -0.84
C PRO A 9 -13.04 36.78 -2.34
N GLY A 10 -12.02 36.31 -3.06
CA GLY A 10 -11.97 36.47 -4.53
C GLY A 10 -10.58 36.63 -5.19
N THR A 11 -9.48 36.70 -4.44
CA THR A 11 -8.12 36.93 -5.00
C THR A 11 -7.10 35.81 -4.76
N LEU A 12 -7.44 34.76 -4.02
CA LEU A 12 -6.57 33.59 -3.89
C LEU A 12 -6.79 32.68 -5.10
N LEU A 13 -5.68 32.26 -5.72
CA LEU A 13 -5.71 31.25 -6.77
C LEU A 13 -6.09 29.89 -6.18
N GLU A 14 -6.62 29.01 -7.00
CA GLU A 14 -6.89 27.63 -6.58
C GLU A 14 -5.55 26.90 -6.34
N GLY A 15 -5.40 26.25 -5.18
CA GLY A 15 -4.17 25.52 -4.84
C GLY A 15 -3.89 25.45 -3.34
N TRP A 16 -2.73 24.87 -3.01
CA TRP A 16 -2.20 24.87 -1.65
C TRP A 16 -1.65 26.24 -1.30
N HIS A 17 -1.94 26.68 -0.06
CA HIS A 17 -1.42 27.91 0.51
C HIS A 17 -0.85 27.63 1.89
N HIS A 18 0.31 28.22 2.16
CA HIS A 18 0.86 28.23 3.52
C HIS A 18 0.30 29.45 4.26
N VAL A 19 -0.32 29.22 5.40
CA VAL A 19 -0.87 30.29 6.24
C VAL A 19 -0.24 30.20 7.62
N ALA A 20 0.35 31.30 8.09
CA ALA A 20 0.79 31.42 9.47
C ALA A 20 0.15 32.64 10.13
N VAL A 21 -0.25 32.49 11.38
CA VAL A 21 -0.82 33.55 12.20
C VAL A 21 -0.06 33.60 13.50
N GLN A 22 0.43 34.78 13.87
CA GLN A 22 1.14 34.97 15.13
C GLN A 22 0.67 36.24 15.85
N LEU A 23 0.85 36.23 17.16
CA LEU A 23 0.60 37.38 18.01
C LEU A 23 1.91 38.18 18.10
N GLY A 24 1.96 39.30 17.39
CA GLY A 24 3.03 40.29 17.54
C GLY A 24 2.88 41.06 18.86
N SER A 25 3.85 41.93 19.14
CA SER A 25 3.86 42.73 20.38
C SER A 25 2.70 43.73 20.48
N THR A 26 2.15 44.16 19.34
CA THR A 26 1.08 45.17 19.27
C THR A 26 -0.10 44.78 18.36
N GLU A 27 0.05 43.76 17.51
CA GLU A 27 -0.92 43.37 16.48
C GLU A 27 -0.93 41.86 16.23
N ILE A 28 -2.01 41.33 15.66
CA ILE A 28 -2.00 39.98 15.06
C ILE A 28 -1.37 40.12 13.67
N GLU A 29 -0.40 39.26 13.39
CA GLU A 29 0.30 39.21 12.11
C GLU A 29 -0.14 37.96 11.34
N ILE A 30 -0.48 38.13 10.06
CA ILE A 30 -0.87 37.04 9.18
C ILE A 30 0.13 36.97 8.04
N TYR A 31 0.60 35.76 7.74
CA TYR A 31 1.48 35.45 6.64
C TYR A 31 0.76 34.52 5.67
N LEU A 32 0.93 34.78 4.38
CA LEU A 32 0.43 33.95 3.30
C LEU A 32 1.60 33.65 2.35
N ASP A 33 1.81 32.37 2.05
CA ASP A 33 2.84 31.87 1.14
C ASP A 33 4.24 32.45 1.47
N GLY A 34 4.57 32.44 2.77
CA GLY A 34 5.83 32.93 3.33
C GLY A 34 5.92 34.45 3.50
N ARG A 35 4.91 35.23 3.11
CA ARG A 35 4.95 36.70 3.11
C ARG A 35 3.99 37.31 4.13
N LYS A 36 4.47 38.28 4.92
CA LYS A 36 3.62 39.05 5.86
C LYS A 36 2.60 39.87 5.07
N LEU A 37 1.32 39.76 5.43
CA LEU A 37 0.25 40.58 4.89
C LEU A 37 0.20 41.95 5.56
N PRO A 38 -0.26 43.02 4.86
CA PRO A 38 -0.45 44.33 5.46
C PRO A 38 -1.49 44.30 6.60
N THR A 39 -1.23 45.01 7.69
CA THR A 39 -2.20 45.17 8.79
C THR A 39 -3.29 46.17 8.40
N ASP A 40 -4.56 45.80 8.54
CA ASP A 40 -5.68 46.77 8.56
C ASP A 40 -6.02 47.14 10.01
N ASN A 41 -5.79 48.41 10.36
CA ASN A 41 -5.99 48.94 11.71
C ASN A 41 -7.46 49.25 12.03
N SER A 42 -8.41 48.89 11.17
CA SER A 42 -9.82 49.26 11.31
C SER A 42 -10.56 48.58 12.46
N ASN A 43 -9.95 47.62 13.17
CA ASN A 43 -10.50 46.96 14.36
C ASN A 43 -9.38 46.45 15.29
N SER A 44 -8.55 47.35 15.83
CA SER A 44 -7.55 47.01 16.85
C SER A 44 -8.21 46.65 18.19
N GLY A 45 -8.74 45.43 18.29
CA GLY A 45 -8.79 44.75 19.57
C GLY A 45 -7.36 44.68 20.11
N ASN A 46 -7.16 45.05 21.38
CA ASN A 46 -5.84 45.10 22.00
C ASN A 46 -5.15 43.73 21.87
N ALA A 47 -4.09 43.61 21.06
CA ALA A 47 -3.40 42.35 20.79
C ALA A 47 -2.73 41.74 22.04
N THR A 48 -2.61 42.53 23.10
CA THR A 48 -2.13 42.10 24.43
C THR A 48 -3.20 41.39 25.26
N ASN A 49 -4.46 41.35 24.80
CA ASN A 49 -5.53 40.68 25.52
C ASN A 49 -5.56 39.18 25.19
N THR A 50 -4.81 38.40 25.96
CA THR A 50 -4.75 36.93 25.84
C THR A 50 -5.98 36.21 26.42
N SER A 51 -6.98 36.93 26.93
CA SER A 51 -8.22 36.33 27.48
C SER A 51 -9.06 35.55 26.46
N TRP A 52 -8.74 35.64 25.16
CA TRP A 52 -9.35 34.80 24.11
C TRP A 52 -8.53 33.54 23.79
N ILE A 53 -7.26 33.50 24.18
CA ILE A 53 -6.40 32.31 24.07
C ILE A 53 -6.72 31.37 25.24
N ASP A 54 -7.00 31.95 26.41
CA ASP A 54 -7.52 31.26 27.58
C ASP A 54 -8.98 31.67 27.83
N TYR A 55 -9.92 31.01 27.14
CA TYR A 55 -11.36 31.25 27.28
C TYR A 55 -11.88 30.70 28.62
N GLY A 56 -11.41 31.24 29.74
CA GLY A 56 -11.68 30.80 31.12
C GLY A 56 -13.13 30.94 31.62
N ASN A 57 -14.11 31.18 30.73
CA ASN A 57 -15.53 31.34 31.05
C ASN A 57 -16.42 30.14 30.65
N TYR A 58 -15.82 29.02 30.20
CA TYR A 58 -16.57 27.79 29.92
C TYR A 58 -16.48 26.80 31.08
N SER A 59 -17.62 26.38 31.61
CA SER A 59 -17.77 25.36 32.67
C SER A 59 -17.56 23.93 32.13
N GLY A 60 -16.55 23.68 31.30
CA GLY A 60 -16.26 22.35 30.74
C GLY A 60 -14.95 22.29 29.96
N THR A 61 -14.52 21.07 29.61
CA THR A 61 -13.29 20.82 28.84
C THR A 61 -13.33 21.54 27.48
N VAL A 62 -12.39 22.45 27.27
CA VAL A 62 -12.19 23.16 26.00
C VAL A 62 -11.29 22.31 25.11
N VAL A 63 -11.78 21.90 23.94
CA VAL A 63 -10.99 21.15 22.96
C VAL A 63 -10.79 22.01 21.72
N SER A 64 -9.54 22.21 21.31
CA SER A 64 -9.19 22.87 20.05
C SER A 64 -9.69 22.07 18.86
N GLN A 65 -10.12 22.74 17.79
CA GLN A 65 -10.67 22.08 16.60
C GLN A 65 -9.87 22.50 15.36
N ILE A 66 -9.53 21.53 14.52
CA ILE A 66 -8.99 21.72 13.18
C ILE A 66 -10.11 21.35 12.19
N GLY A 67 -10.31 22.17 11.15
CA GLY A 67 -11.32 21.91 10.11
C GLY A 67 -12.78 22.17 10.50
N LYS A 68 -13.07 22.65 11.72
CA LYS A 68 -14.43 22.95 12.20
C LYS A 68 -14.48 24.13 13.15
N SER A 69 -15.59 24.88 13.12
CA SER A 69 -15.85 25.95 14.09
C SER A 69 -16.43 25.40 15.39
N ARG A 70 -15.82 25.79 16.52
CA ARG A 70 -16.34 25.51 17.86
C ARG A 70 -17.63 26.26 18.16
N GLU A 71 -17.73 27.52 17.72
CA GLU A 71 -18.90 28.38 18.00
C GLU A 71 -20.14 28.00 17.19
N ASN A 72 -19.93 27.40 16.02
CA ASN A 72 -21.01 26.89 15.18
C ASN A 72 -20.63 25.50 14.67
N THR A 73 -21.12 24.48 15.36
CA THR A 73 -20.78 23.08 15.12
C THR A 73 -21.30 22.54 13.77
N SER A 74 -22.04 23.33 12.99
CA SER A 74 -22.43 23.01 11.61
C SER A 74 -21.50 23.60 10.55
N LYS A 75 -20.51 24.40 10.94
CA LYS A 75 -19.55 25.03 10.00
C LYS A 75 -18.25 24.24 9.94
N TYR A 76 -18.10 23.50 8.85
CA TYR A 76 -16.91 22.75 8.48
C TYR A 76 -16.10 23.52 7.44
N PHE A 77 -14.77 23.42 7.54
CA PHE A 77 -13.89 23.80 6.45
C PHE A 77 -14.12 22.86 5.27
N LYS A 78 -14.20 23.41 4.07
CA LYS A 78 -14.42 22.66 2.83
C LYS A 78 -13.17 22.71 1.98
N GLY A 79 -12.25 21.80 2.25
CA GLY A 79 -10.97 21.70 1.56
C GLY A 79 -10.03 20.74 2.27
N SER A 80 -8.78 20.69 1.83
CA SER A 80 -7.71 19.91 2.45
C SER A 80 -6.90 20.78 3.42
N ILE A 81 -6.39 20.18 4.48
CA ILE A 81 -5.49 20.78 5.47
C ILE A 81 -4.30 19.83 5.62
N ASP A 82 -3.10 20.37 5.71
CA ASP A 82 -1.84 19.61 5.81
C ASP A 82 -0.83 20.41 6.64
N GLN A 83 0.13 19.73 7.25
CA GLN A 83 1.27 20.28 8.02
C GLN A 83 0.89 21.36 9.04
N VAL A 84 0.01 21.03 9.99
CA VAL A 84 -0.42 21.99 11.03
C VAL A 84 0.58 22.03 12.18
N ARG A 85 1.18 23.19 12.45
CA ARG A 85 2.17 23.37 13.52
C ARG A 85 1.77 24.50 14.48
N PHE A 86 2.06 24.32 15.77
CA PHE A 86 1.84 25.30 16.83
C PHE A 86 3.14 25.60 17.55
N PHE A 87 3.40 26.89 17.81
CA PHE A 87 4.64 27.37 18.40
C PHE A 87 4.34 28.14 19.69
N ASN A 88 5.26 28.09 20.65
CA ASN A 88 5.17 28.86 21.89
C ASN A 88 5.87 30.24 21.83
N ALA A 89 6.39 30.59 20.65
CA ALA A 89 7.07 31.85 20.39
C ALA A 89 6.63 32.42 19.04
N ALA A 90 6.72 33.75 18.90
CA ALA A 90 6.57 34.40 17.61
C ALA A 90 7.75 34.02 16.70
N LEU A 91 7.43 33.67 15.46
CA LEU A 91 8.40 33.24 14.46
C LEU A 91 8.99 34.44 13.73
N THR A 92 10.27 34.31 13.37
CA THR A 92 10.93 35.24 12.46
C THR A 92 10.44 35.03 11.03
N SER A 93 10.53 36.07 10.19
CA SER A 93 10.18 35.94 8.76
C SER A 93 10.98 34.84 8.03
N SER A 94 12.23 34.57 8.46
CA SER A 94 13.03 33.46 7.92
C SER A 94 12.46 32.11 8.30
N GLN A 95 12.07 31.90 9.57
CA GLN A 95 11.42 30.66 10.02
C GLN A 95 10.07 30.43 9.31
N ILE A 96 9.29 31.49 9.08
CA ILE A 96 8.07 31.41 8.26
C ILE A 96 8.38 31.02 6.81
N THR A 97 9.50 31.50 6.27
CA THR A 97 9.94 31.13 4.91
C THR A 97 10.42 29.68 4.87
N GLU A 98 11.07 29.18 5.91
CA GLU A 98 11.45 27.77 6.03
C GLU A 98 10.22 26.87 6.06
N LEU A 99 9.22 27.19 6.89
CA LEU A 99 7.94 26.48 6.93
C LEU A 99 7.22 26.48 5.57
N TYR A 100 7.21 27.62 4.87
CA TYR A 100 6.64 27.69 3.53
C TYR A 100 7.38 26.79 2.51
N ASN A 101 8.70 26.63 2.66
CA ASN A 101 9.52 25.78 1.79
C ASN A 101 9.77 24.38 2.39
N GLU A 102 8.96 23.97 3.37
CA GLU A 102 9.07 22.68 4.02
C GLU A 102 8.97 21.54 2.98
N THR A 103 9.70 20.45 3.23
CA THR A 103 9.73 19.28 2.35
C THR A 103 9.39 18.02 3.14
N THR A 104 9.13 16.91 2.43
CA THR A 104 8.88 15.61 3.05
C THR A 104 10.02 15.13 3.97
N ALA A 105 11.24 15.63 3.80
CA ALA A 105 12.37 15.28 4.66
C ALA A 105 12.24 15.87 6.09
N THR A 106 11.44 16.92 6.28
CA THR A 106 11.28 17.63 7.56
C THR A 106 9.85 17.64 8.08
N ALA A 107 8.88 17.18 7.28
CA ALA A 107 7.45 17.11 7.63
C ALA A 107 7.18 16.39 8.96
N ASP A 108 7.95 15.33 9.26
CA ASP A 108 7.84 14.54 10.49
C ASP A 108 8.80 14.98 11.62
N THR A 109 9.30 16.22 11.60
CA THR A 109 10.23 16.74 12.62
C THR A 109 9.55 17.77 13.50
N LEU A 110 9.40 17.47 14.81
CA LEU A 110 8.81 18.42 15.77
C LEU A 110 9.63 19.72 15.85
N ASP A 111 10.94 19.65 16.04
CA ASP A 111 11.83 20.82 16.10
C ASP A 111 12.13 21.39 14.70
N TYR A 112 11.09 21.85 14.02
CA TYR A 112 11.18 22.49 12.72
C TYR A 112 10.29 23.74 12.64
N PRO A 113 10.86 24.90 12.25
CA PRO A 113 12.29 25.16 12.06
C PRO A 113 13.07 24.95 13.36
N SER A 114 14.33 24.53 13.27
CA SER A 114 15.07 24.14 14.48
C SER A 114 15.21 25.31 15.46
N GLY A 115 14.89 25.05 16.73
CA GLY A 115 14.90 26.04 17.80
C GLY A 115 13.74 27.04 17.75
N ALA A 116 12.76 26.87 16.86
CA ALA A 116 11.61 27.79 16.75
C ALA A 116 10.57 27.63 17.86
N GLY A 117 10.69 26.60 18.71
CA GLY A 117 9.77 26.36 19.81
C GLY A 117 8.43 25.77 19.36
N CYS A 118 8.45 24.88 18.37
CA CYS A 118 7.28 24.09 17.99
C CYS A 118 6.89 23.19 19.18
N ILE A 119 5.64 23.30 19.62
CA ILE A 119 5.09 22.58 20.78
C ILE A 119 4.10 21.49 20.38
N ALA A 120 3.55 21.56 19.18
CA ALA A 120 2.71 20.52 18.59
C ALA A 120 2.79 20.59 17.06
N ALA A 121 2.90 19.44 16.42
CA ALA A 121 2.93 19.32 14.96
C ALA A 121 2.08 18.14 14.52
N TYR A 122 1.18 18.37 13.57
CA TYR A 122 0.27 17.39 13.01
C TYR A 122 0.57 17.30 11.51
N PRO A 123 1.29 16.25 11.07
CA PRO A 123 1.55 16.03 9.65
C PRO A 123 0.24 15.85 8.87
N LEU A 124 -0.77 15.20 9.46
CA LEU A 124 -2.09 14.93 8.85
C LEU A 124 -2.03 14.10 7.55
N ASP A 125 -0.93 13.39 7.39
CA ASP A 125 -0.64 12.43 6.33
C ASP A 125 -1.50 11.16 6.49
N THR A 126 -1.31 10.42 7.58
CA THR A 126 -2.01 9.13 7.88
C THR A 126 -3.02 9.19 9.03
N ASN A 127 -2.89 10.15 9.94
CA ASN A 127 -3.67 10.24 11.19
C ASN A 127 -3.59 11.65 11.82
N SER A 128 -4.32 11.90 12.92
CA SER A 128 -4.32 13.17 13.67
C SER A 128 -3.34 13.20 14.85
N ASN A 129 -2.32 12.36 14.89
CA ASN A 129 -1.39 12.36 16.01
C ASN A 129 -0.47 13.59 15.97
N ASP A 130 -0.15 14.06 17.16
CA ASP A 130 0.84 15.10 17.39
C ASP A 130 2.24 14.44 17.49
N LEU A 131 3.25 15.06 16.89
CA LEU A 131 4.65 14.64 17.00
C LEU A 131 5.26 14.92 18.39
N SER A 132 4.61 15.76 19.21
CA SER A 132 5.13 16.10 20.54
C SER A 132 4.94 14.98 21.57
N THR A 133 5.79 14.98 22.60
CA THR A 133 5.67 14.06 23.75
C THR A 133 4.52 14.42 24.69
N ASN A 134 3.82 15.53 24.45
CA ASN A 134 2.72 16.01 25.28
C ASN A 134 1.39 15.30 24.97
N ASN A 135 1.35 14.46 23.92
CA ASN A 135 0.21 13.62 23.55
C ASN A 135 -1.06 14.46 23.25
N TYR A 136 -0.92 15.58 22.55
CA TYR A 136 -2.06 16.40 22.09
C TYR A 136 -2.74 15.81 20.84
N ASN A 137 -2.82 14.48 20.74
CA ASN A 137 -3.41 13.82 19.57
C ASN A 137 -4.86 14.26 19.35
N GLY A 138 -5.22 14.49 18.09
CA GLY A 138 -6.58 14.77 17.69
C GLY A 138 -7.52 13.56 17.86
N VAL A 139 -8.82 13.82 17.70
CA VAL A 139 -9.85 12.79 17.58
C VAL A 139 -10.58 13.02 16.26
N ASP A 140 -10.44 12.06 15.35
CA ASP A 140 -10.96 12.17 13.99
C ASP A 140 -12.48 12.17 13.94
N THR A 141 -13.04 13.10 13.17
CA THR A 141 -14.49 13.15 12.91
C THR A 141 -14.71 13.76 11.53
N ASP A 142 -15.36 13.01 10.63
CA ASP A 142 -15.72 13.45 9.27
C ASP A 142 -14.52 13.85 8.37
N ILE A 143 -13.36 13.22 8.54
CA ILE A 143 -12.15 13.47 7.72
C ILE A 143 -11.75 12.23 6.89
N THR A 144 -10.91 12.45 5.88
CA THR A 144 -10.27 11.39 5.09
C THR A 144 -8.81 11.74 4.93
N TYR A 145 -7.93 10.86 5.41
CA TYR A 145 -6.50 10.97 5.23
C TYR A 145 -6.10 10.59 3.82
N SER A 146 -5.10 11.28 3.29
CA SER A 146 -4.47 10.92 2.03
C SER A 146 -3.60 9.67 2.15
N ASP A 147 -3.29 9.16 3.35
CA ASP A 147 -2.36 8.05 3.48
C ASP A 147 -3.00 6.75 3.99
N GLY A 148 -3.46 5.94 3.05
CA GLY A 148 -3.13 4.51 3.06
C GLY A 148 -1.82 4.30 2.27
N PRO A 149 -1.67 3.29 1.40
CA PRO A 149 -0.46 3.12 0.58
C PRO A 149 -0.12 4.29 -0.38
N GLY A 150 -0.79 5.44 -0.27
CA GLY A 150 -0.64 6.60 -1.17
C GLY A 150 -1.29 6.38 -2.53
N PHE A 151 -2.07 5.32 -2.68
CA PHE A 151 -2.78 4.98 -3.92
C PHE A 151 -4.03 4.13 -3.70
N ASP A 152 -4.94 4.15 -4.67
CA ASP A 152 -6.17 3.36 -4.64
C ASP A 152 -5.85 1.86 -4.73
N ALA A 153 -6.04 1.12 -3.64
CA ALA A 153 -5.74 -0.30 -3.61
C ALA A 153 -6.74 -1.08 -4.49
N GLY A 154 -6.22 -1.93 -5.38
CA GLY A 154 -7.01 -2.86 -6.20
C GLY A 154 -7.05 -4.27 -5.62
N LEU A 155 -5.92 -4.72 -5.07
CA LEU A 155 -5.75 -5.95 -4.29
C LEU A 155 -5.10 -5.57 -2.96
N VAL A 156 -5.61 -6.14 -1.88
CA VAL A 156 -5.06 -6.02 -0.52
C VAL A 156 -4.74 -7.42 0.00
N TRP A 157 -3.48 -7.64 0.37
CA TRP A 157 -2.99 -8.86 0.99
C TRP A 157 -2.53 -8.56 2.42
N ILE A 158 -3.27 -9.04 3.43
CA ILE A 158 -2.99 -8.83 4.86
C ILE A 158 -2.48 -10.11 5.52
N LYS A 159 -1.53 -9.96 6.46
CA LYS A 159 -1.05 -11.04 7.32
C LYS A 159 -0.80 -10.56 8.76
N PRO A 160 -1.35 -11.23 9.79
CA PRO A 160 -0.86 -11.08 11.16
C PRO A 160 0.59 -11.55 11.29
N ARG A 161 1.41 -10.73 11.94
CA ARG A 161 2.85 -10.94 12.12
C ARG A 161 3.18 -11.57 13.46
N THR A 162 2.40 -11.28 14.50
CA THR A 162 2.62 -11.77 15.86
C THR A 162 1.60 -12.82 16.29
N ASP A 163 0.78 -13.32 15.36
CA ASP A 163 -0.13 -14.45 15.56
C ASP A 163 -0.08 -15.43 14.39
N ALA A 164 -0.24 -16.72 14.71
CA ALA A 164 -0.13 -17.81 13.76
C ALA A 164 -1.48 -18.03 13.03
N ASP A 165 -1.83 -17.10 12.14
CA ASP A 165 -3.07 -17.15 11.37
C ASP A 165 -2.82 -16.89 9.86
N ASN A 166 -3.87 -17.08 9.06
CA ASN A 166 -3.87 -17.07 7.61
C ASN A 166 -3.48 -15.72 7.00
N HIS A 167 -3.02 -15.79 5.77
CA HIS A 167 -2.86 -14.67 4.86
C HIS A 167 -4.18 -14.38 4.14
N LEU A 168 -4.70 -13.15 4.17
CA LEU A 168 -6.00 -12.77 3.57
C LEU A 168 -5.81 -11.94 2.31
N LEU A 169 -6.51 -12.29 1.22
CA LEU A 169 -6.50 -11.58 -0.05
C LEU A 169 -7.92 -11.13 -0.44
N THR A 170 -8.10 -9.82 -0.57
CA THR A 170 -9.35 -9.17 -1.01
C THR A 170 -9.06 -8.24 -2.18
N ASP A 171 -9.89 -8.25 -3.21
CA ASP A 171 -9.74 -7.35 -4.37
C ASP A 171 -11.06 -6.71 -4.78
N GLN A 172 -10.95 -5.65 -5.58
CA GLN A 172 -12.10 -4.86 -6.03
C GLN A 172 -13.05 -5.61 -6.97
N LEU A 173 -12.61 -6.62 -7.72
CA LEU A 173 -13.49 -7.34 -8.66
C LEU A 173 -14.39 -8.36 -7.97
N ARG A 174 -13.92 -8.94 -6.86
CA ARG A 174 -14.71 -9.84 -6.01
C ARG A 174 -15.51 -9.06 -4.97
N GLY A 175 -14.94 -7.96 -4.46
CA GLY A 175 -15.61 -7.04 -3.55
C GLY A 175 -15.15 -7.21 -2.09
N VAL A 176 -15.57 -6.29 -1.23
CA VAL A 176 -15.13 -6.20 0.17
C VAL A 176 -15.59 -7.38 1.05
N ASP A 177 -16.68 -8.04 0.67
CA ASP A 177 -17.19 -9.23 1.35
C ASP A 177 -16.45 -10.52 0.95
N SER A 178 -15.53 -10.46 -0.02
CA SER A 178 -14.94 -11.65 -0.63
C SER A 178 -13.47 -11.85 -0.23
N THR A 179 -13.21 -12.80 0.67
CA THR A 179 -11.85 -13.11 1.13
C THR A 179 -11.36 -14.47 0.62
N LEU A 180 -10.12 -14.51 0.15
CA LEU A 180 -9.35 -15.74 -0.10
C LEU A 180 -8.17 -15.85 0.84
N TYR A 181 -7.67 -17.07 1.05
CA TYR A 181 -6.48 -17.32 1.85
C TYR A 181 -5.34 -17.91 1.00
N SER A 182 -4.17 -17.26 0.94
CA SER A 182 -3.06 -17.73 0.09
C SER A 182 -2.48 -19.06 0.53
N ASN A 183 -2.64 -19.41 1.80
CA ASN A 183 -2.14 -20.63 2.42
C ASN A 183 -3.21 -21.73 2.54
N SER A 184 -4.33 -21.63 1.83
CA SER A 184 -5.45 -22.57 1.93
C SER A 184 -6.01 -22.97 0.57
N THR A 185 -6.64 -24.16 0.52
CA THR A 185 -7.46 -24.61 -0.61
C THR A 185 -8.89 -24.07 -0.56
N SER A 186 -9.28 -23.44 0.54
CA SER A 186 -10.66 -22.98 0.76
C SER A 186 -11.21 -22.22 -0.46
N ALA A 187 -12.50 -22.43 -0.72
CA ALA A 187 -13.25 -21.55 -1.61
C ALA A 187 -13.25 -20.12 -1.06
N GLU A 188 -13.68 -19.16 -1.87
CA GLU A 188 -13.96 -17.81 -1.41
C GLU A 188 -14.89 -17.86 -0.22
N ARG A 189 -14.47 -17.18 0.84
CA ARG A 189 -15.33 -16.89 1.95
C ARG A 189 -16.01 -15.56 1.69
N LEU A 190 -17.31 -15.63 1.42
CA LEU A 190 -18.20 -14.48 1.53
C LEU A 190 -18.38 -14.15 3.03
N GLY A 191 -18.10 -12.92 3.43
CA GLY A 191 -18.45 -12.41 4.75
C GLY A 191 -19.97 -12.29 4.90
N PRO A 192 -20.56 -12.48 6.09
CA PRO A 192 -20.42 -13.64 6.97
C PRO A 192 -21.49 -14.69 6.60
N LEU A 193 -21.05 -15.82 6.03
CA LEU A 193 -21.87 -17.04 5.87
C LEU A 193 -23.02 -16.88 4.87
N ALA A 194 -23.32 -17.95 4.14
CA ALA A 194 -24.63 -18.12 3.53
C ALA A 194 -25.72 -18.00 4.62
N GLY A 195 -26.25 -16.80 4.87
CA GLY A 195 -27.44 -16.57 5.70
C GLY A 195 -27.34 -15.74 7.00
N ASN A 196 -26.31 -14.93 7.26
CA ASN A 196 -26.36 -13.97 8.39
C ASN A 196 -26.01 -12.54 7.96
N SER A 197 -26.89 -11.59 8.25
CA SER A 197 -26.99 -10.26 7.64
C SER A 197 -26.10 -9.18 8.28
N SER A 198 -24.87 -9.50 8.71
CA SER A 198 -24.11 -8.59 9.59
C SER A 198 -22.61 -8.38 9.30
N ALA A 199 -22.03 -8.76 8.13
CA ALA A 199 -20.57 -8.62 7.94
C ALA A 199 -20.04 -8.03 6.63
N SER A 200 -20.67 -6.99 6.14
CA SER A 200 -19.92 -5.93 5.46
C SER A 200 -19.04 -5.11 6.43
N THR A 201 -19.03 -5.43 7.73
CA THR A 201 -18.34 -4.67 8.79
C THR A 201 -17.14 -5.39 9.41
N SER A 202 -16.83 -6.64 9.04
CA SER A 202 -15.80 -7.43 9.72
C SER A 202 -14.48 -7.56 8.93
N GLY A 203 -14.52 -7.83 7.62
CA GLY A 203 -13.32 -7.99 6.77
C GLY A 203 -12.74 -6.66 6.26
N ILE A 204 -12.20 -6.62 5.04
CA ILE A 204 -12.08 -5.33 4.34
C ILE A 204 -13.51 -4.77 4.21
N THR A 205 -13.72 -3.49 4.51
CA THR A 205 -15.07 -2.89 4.51
C THR A 205 -15.24 -1.87 3.39
N ALA A 206 -14.14 -1.32 2.87
CA ALA A 206 -14.15 -0.44 1.71
C ALA A 206 -12.77 -0.41 1.05
N PHE A 207 -12.76 -0.34 -0.28
CA PHE A 207 -11.63 0.26 -1.00
C PHE A 207 -11.91 1.76 -1.12
N VAL A 208 -10.98 2.58 -0.67
CA VAL A 208 -11.13 4.04 -0.64
C VAL A 208 -9.99 4.69 -1.39
N LYS A 209 -10.14 5.99 -1.66
CA LYS A 209 -9.04 6.75 -2.23
C LYS A 209 -7.81 6.60 -1.35
N ASN A 210 -6.68 6.33 -1.98
CA ASN A 210 -5.39 6.13 -1.32
C ASN A 210 -5.33 4.97 -0.31
N GLY A 211 -6.28 4.03 -0.30
CA GLY A 211 -6.15 2.83 0.52
C GLY A 211 -7.41 1.98 0.68
N PHE A 212 -7.62 1.47 1.89
CA PHE A 212 -8.72 0.59 2.22
C PHE A 212 -9.12 0.75 3.70
N LYS A 213 -10.34 0.33 4.03
CA LYS A 213 -10.86 0.27 5.40
C LYS A 213 -10.95 -1.18 5.85
N ILE A 214 -10.64 -1.43 7.11
CA ILE A 214 -10.78 -2.74 7.75
C ILE A 214 -11.91 -2.71 8.78
N GLY A 215 -12.49 -3.87 9.02
CA GLY A 215 -13.56 -4.11 9.98
C GLY A 215 -13.05 -4.66 11.29
N SER A 216 -13.95 -5.24 12.08
CA SER A 216 -13.66 -5.75 13.43
C SER A 216 -13.21 -7.22 13.49
N TRP A 217 -12.83 -7.83 12.36
CA TRP A 217 -12.47 -9.25 12.36
C TRP A 217 -11.07 -9.45 12.94
N ASN A 218 -10.96 -10.30 13.95
CA ASN A 218 -9.72 -10.66 14.63
C ASN A 218 -8.57 -11.04 13.67
N ASN A 219 -8.86 -11.65 12.52
CA ASN A 219 -7.84 -12.01 11.53
C ASN A 219 -7.11 -10.81 10.91
N ILE A 220 -7.65 -9.59 11.02
CA ILE A 220 -7.07 -8.35 10.44
C ILE A 220 -7.04 -7.17 11.42
N ASN A 221 -7.75 -7.27 12.55
CA ASN A 221 -7.94 -6.17 13.50
C ASN A 221 -8.18 -6.72 14.92
N GLN A 222 -7.21 -7.47 15.44
CA GLN A 222 -7.21 -7.93 16.83
C GLN A 222 -6.25 -7.08 17.66
N ASN A 223 -6.73 -6.66 18.83
CA ASN A 223 -5.89 -6.03 19.85
C ASN A 223 -4.65 -6.89 20.13
N THR A 224 -3.49 -6.25 20.32
CA THR A 224 -2.19 -6.88 20.62
C THR A 224 -1.52 -7.63 19.47
N ILE A 225 -2.16 -7.71 18.30
CA ILE A 225 -1.58 -8.35 17.11
C ILE A 225 -1.07 -7.27 16.15
N ASN A 226 0.17 -7.43 15.69
CA ASN A 226 0.74 -6.59 14.65
C ASN A 226 0.40 -7.21 13.28
N TYR A 227 0.12 -6.37 12.29
CA TYR A 227 -0.21 -6.79 10.93
C TYR A 227 0.76 -6.18 9.92
N VAL A 228 0.82 -6.78 8.75
CA VAL A 228 1.33 -6.15 7.52
C VAL A 228 0.28 -6.27 6.44
N SER A 229 0.24 -5.27 5.58
CA SER A 229 -0.51 -5.34 4.32
C SER A 229 0.39 -4.97 3.16
N TRP A 230 0.32 -5.74 2.08
CA TRP A 230 0.83 -5.34 0.77
C TRP A 230 -0.35 -5.09 -0.16
N SER A 231 -0.31 -3.99 -0.88
CA SER A 231 -1.40 -3.59 -1.77
C SER A 231 -0.89 -3.40 -3.19
N TRP A 232 -1.72 -3.70 -4.17
CA TRP A 232 -1.43 -3.44 -5.58
C TRP A 232 -2.51 -2.57 -6.19
N LYS A 233 -2.09 -1.51 -6.88
CA LYS A 233 -2.99 -0.65 -7.65
C LYS A 233 -3.35 -1.30 -8.97
N GLY A 234 -4.64 -1.56 -9.18
CA GLY A 234 -5.16 -1.90 -10.51
C GLY A 234 -5.69 -0.68 -11.25
N ALA A 235 -6.87 -0.77 -11.89
CA ALA A 235 -7.45 0.36 -12.62
C ALA A 235 -7.88 1.51 -11.68
N ASN A 236 -8.04 2.74 -12.19
CA ASN A 236 -8.37 3.91 -11.37
C ASN A 236 -9.86 4.06 -11.00
N ASN A 237 -10.76 3.32 -11.65
CA ASN A 237 -12.20 3.60 -11.57
C ASN A 237 -13.04 2.34 -11.26
N ILE A 238 -13.18 1.44 -12.23
CA ILE A 238 -14.05 0.26 -12.17
C ILE A 238 -13.42 -0.80 -13.09
N GLY A 239 -13.67 -2.09 -12.82
CA GLY A 239 -13.30 -3.17 -13.73
C GLY A 239 -13.91 -2.99 -15.12
N THR A 240 -13.11 -3.24 -16.15
CA THR A 240 -13.53 -3.11 -17.55
C THR A 240 -13.83 -4.48 -18.15
N ILE A 241 -14.89 -4.57 -18.96
CA ILE A 241 -15.16 -5.77 -19.74
C ILE A 241 -14.06 -5.91 -20.81
N ASN A 242 -13.49 -7.10 -20.92
CA ASN A 242 -12.52 -7.46 -21.93
C ASN A 242 -12.99 -8.70 -22.68
N THR A 243 -13.13 -8.57 -23.98
CA THR A 243 -13.53 -9.64 -24.91
C THR A 243 -12.37 -10.12 -25.78
N THR A 244 -11.13 -9.82 -25.38
CA THR A 244 -9.91 -10.31 -26.03
C THR A 244 -9.68 -11.75 -25.62
N GLY A 245 -9.46 -12.62 -26.60
CA GLY A 245 -9.39 -14.07 -26.39
C GLY A 245 -10.77 -14.74 -26.47
N ASP A 246 -10.82 -16.02 -26.10
CA ASP A 246 -12.01 -16.86 -26.25
C ASP A 246 -12.99 -16.72 -25.06
N ILE A 247 -12.49 -16.28 -23.91
CA ILE A 247 -13.26 -16.09 -22.68
C ILE A 247 -13.38 -14.60 -22.37
N SER A 248 -14.62 -14.12 -22.29
CA SER A 248 -14.89 -12.77 -21.79
C SER A 248 -14.56 -12.66 -20.31
N ALA A 249 -13.87 -11.59 -19.94
CA ALA A 249 -13.42 -11.34 -18.58
C ALA A 249 -13.74 -9.90 -18.14
N ILE A 250 -13.60 -9.65 -16.85
CA ILE A 250 -13.53 -8.31 -16.28
C ILE A 250 -12.10 -8.11 -15.80
N ASN A 251 -11.43 -7.07 -16.29
CA ASN A 251 -10.08 -6.71 -15.86
C ASN A 251 -10.09 -5.49 -14.94
N PHE A 252 -9.18 -5.49 -13.97
CA PHE A 252 -8.80 -4.33 -13.18
C PHE A 252 -7.30 -4.11 -13.36
N ALA A 253 -6.92 -3.61 -14.54
CA ALA A 253 -5.55 -3.57 -15.00
C ALA A 253 -4.88 -2.21 -14.77
N ASN A 254 -3.65 -2.25 -14.29
CA ASN A 254 -2.69 -1.16 -14.31
C ASN A 254 -1.51 -1.56 -15.20
N ALA A 255 -1.67 -1.36 -16.51
CA ALA A 255 -0.65 -1.76 -17.48
C ALA A 255 0.71 -1.10 -17.22
N ASN A 256 0.71 0.13 -16.71
CA ASN A 256 1.92 0.90 -16.39
C ASN A 256 2.70 0.31 -15.21
N ALA A 257 2.00 -0.24 -14.21
CA ALA A 257 2.62 -0.95 -13.08
C ALA A 257 2.84 -2.45 -13.35
N GLY A 258 2.45 -2.91 -14.54
CA GLY A 258 2.53 -4.30 -14.95
C GLY A 258 1.70 -5.27 -14.13
N PHE A 259 0.59 -4.80 -13.57
CA PHE A 259 -0.29 -5.59 -12.72
C PHE A 259 -1.72 -5.61 -13.25
N SER A 260 -2.39 -6.76 -13.18
CA SER A 260 -3.81 -6.87 -13.50
C SER A 260 -4.52 -7.92 -12.65
N ILE A 261 -5.76 -7.61 -12.29
CA ILE A 261 -6.70 -8.54 -11.69
C ILE A 261 -7.69 -8.96 -12.78
N VAL A 262 -7.90 -10.26 -12.99
CA VAL A 262 -8.77 -10.78 -14.05
C VAL A 262 -9.80 -11.72 -13.45
N LYS A 263 -11.09 -11.37 -13.56
CA LYS A 263 -12.22 -12.21 -13.14
C LYS A 263 -12.91 -12.78 -14.37
N TYR A 264 -13.10 -14.09 -14.43
CA TYR A 264 -13.79 -14.74 -15.54
C TYR A 264 -14.53 -16.00 -15.10
N THR A 265 -15.40 -16.48 -15.99
CA THR A 265 -16.07 -17.78 -15.87
C THR A 265 -15.48 -18.72 -16.90
N GLY A 266 -14.97 -19.87 -16.48
CA GLY A 266 -14.42 -20.86 -17.39
C GLY A 266 -15.50 -21.43 -18.32
N ASN A 267 -15.11 -21.84 -19.52
CA ASN A 267 -16.05 -22.37 -20.52
C ASN A 267 -15.81 -23.86 -20.86
N GLY A 268 -14.82 -24.51 -20.23
CA GLY A 268 -14.52 -25.93 -20.44
C GLY A 268 -13.85 -26.26 -21.78
N GLY A 269 -13.54 -25.25 -22.60
CA GLY A 269 -12.84 -25.45 -23.87
C GLY A 269 -11.42 -25.99 -23.67
N SER A 270 -10.94 -26.78 -24.63
CA SER A 270 -9.64 -27.47 -24.59
C SER A 270 -8.47 -26.64 -25.12
N SER A 271 -8.73 -25.47 -25.69
CA SER A 271 -7.73 -24.48 -26.10
C SER A 271 -8.39 -23.13 -25.99
N GLN A 272 -8.02 -22.35 -24.98
CA GLN A 272 -8.71 -21.12 -24.63
C GLN A 272 -7.74 -20.03 -24.24
N SER A 273 -8.23 -18.81 -24.30
CA SER A 273 -7.49 -17.61 -23.96
C SER A 273 -8.37 -16.64 -23.20
N VAL A 274 -7.74 -15.88 -22.30
CA VAL A 274 -8.40 -14.82 -21.53
C VAL A 274 -7.56 -13.55 -21.58
N GLY A 275 -8.21 -12.43 -21.86
CA GLY A 275 -7.59 -11.11 -21.90
C GLY A 275 -7.05 -10.67 -20.53
N THR A 276 -5.79 -10.24 -20.48
CA THR A 276 -5.12 -9.79 -19.25
C THR A 276 -5.35 -8.29 -18.98
N GLY A 277 -5.68 -7.52 -20.02
CA GLY A 277 -5.75 -6.05 -19.95
C GLY A 277 -4.37 -5.38 -19.82
N LEU A 278 -3.29 -6.13 -20.00
CA LEU A 278 -1.92 -5.64 -20.06
C LEU A 278 -1.47 -5.45 -21.53
N ASN A 279 -0.34 -4.77 -21.71
CA ASN A 279 0.27 -4.50 -23.02
C ASN A 279 1.57 -5.30 -23.25
N ASN A 280 1.94 -6.16 -22.31
CA ASN A 280 3.16 -6.96 -22.28
C ASN A 280 2.81 -8.36 -21.79
N ALA A 281 3.58 -9.35 -22.21
CA ALA A 281 3.35 -10.73 -21.82
C ALA A 281 3.53 -10.88 -20.31
N THR A 282 2.55 -11.51 -19.66
CA THR A 282 2.58 -11.77 -18.21
C THR A 282 3.66 -12.78 -17.89
N GLU A 283 4.58 -12.47 -16.98
CA GLU A 283 5.69 -13.34 -16.62
C GLU A 283 5.38 -14.18 -15.38
N LEU A 284 4.41 -13.75 -14.56
CA LEU A 284 3.91 -14.49 -13.42
C LEU A 284 2.39 -14.34 -13.33
N VAL A 285 1.69 -15.46 -13.15
CA VAL A 285 0.24 -15.51 -13.04
C VAL A 285 -0.16 -16.40 -11.87
N ILE A 286 -0.94 -15.84 -10.95
CA ILE A 286 -1.50 -16.56 -9.79
C ILE A 286 -2.99 -16.78 -10.05
N PHE A 287 -3.40 -18.03 -10.12
CA PHE A 287 -4.79 -18.46 -10.33
C PHE A 287 -5.43 -18.93 -9.03
N LYS A 288 -6.70 -18.59 -8.86
CA LYS A 288 -7.57 -19.27 -7.92
C LYS A 288 -8.95 -19.49 -8.52
N ARG A 289 -9.39 -20.74 -8.51
CA ARG A 289 -10.81 -21.07 -8.56
C ARG A 289 -11.40 -20.80 -7.19
N TYR A 290 -12.38 -19.91 -7.12
CA TYR A 290 -12.85 -19.37 -5.86
C TYR A 290 -14.27 -19.84 -5.48
N ASP A 291 -14.94 -20.61 -6.33
CA ASP A 291 -16.24 -21.24 -6.06
C ASP A 291 -16.13 -22.69 -5.54
N SER A 292 -14.92 -23.18 -5.27
CA SER A 292 -14.67 -24.55 -4.81
C SER A 292 -13.39 -24.67 -3.97
N ILE A 293 -13.30 -25.76 -3.20
CA ILE A 293 -12.11 -26.13 -2.44
C ILE A 293 -11.09 -26.74 -3.41
N VAL A 294 -10.04 -26.00 -3.74
CA VAL A 294 -8.96 -26.42 -4.63
C VAL A 294 -7.73 -25.55 -4.40
N ASN A 295 -6.56 -26.09 -4.71
CA ASN A 295 -5.29 -25.36 -4.64
C ASN A 295 -5.32 -24.05 -5.45
N TRP A 296 -4.43 -23.15 -5.06
CA TRP A 296 -3.96 -22.10 -5.95
C TRP A 296 -3.11 -22.72 -7.06
N PHE A 297 -2.88 -22.00 -8.14
CA PHE A 297 -1.88 -22.40 -9.14
C PHE A 297 -1.05 -21.19 -9.52
N VAL A 298 0.27 -21.36 -9.62
CA VAL A 298 1.15 -20.28 -10.07
C VAL A 298 1.85 -20.72 -11.34
N PHE A 299 1.79 -19.90 -12.37
CA PHE A 299 2.56 -20.06 -13.59
C PHE A 299 3.59 -18.95 -13.64
N ALA A 300 4.85 -19.31 -13.86
CA ALA A 300 5.92 -18.33 -14.00
C ALA A 300 6.80 -18.67 -15.18
N LYS A 301 7.30 -17.62 -15.85
CA LYS A 301 8.25 -17.74 -16.94
C LYS A 301 9.64 -18.01 -16.36
N ILE A 302 10.14 -19.21 -16.61
CA ILE A 302 11.45 -19.71 -16.17
C ILE A 302 12.31 -19.90 -17.42
N GLY A 303 13.23 -18.96 -17.66
CA GLY A 303 13.94 -18.89 -18.93
C GLY A 303 12.99 -18.58 -20.09
N SER A 304 12.91 -19.48 -21.07
CA SER A 304 12.05 -19.33 -22.26
C SER A 304 10.71 -20.03 -22.17
N VAL A 305 10.42 -20.75 -21.08
CA VAL A 305 9.22 -21.58 -20.92
C VAL A 305 8.45 -21.21 -19.65
N TYR A 306 7.16 -21.55 -19.58
CA TYR A 306 6.42 -21.49 -18.33
C TYR A 306 6.60 -22.79 -17.54
N ARG A 307 6.68 -22.66 -16.21
CA ARG A 307 6.56 -23.77 -15.26
C ARG A 307 5.38 -23.54 -14.34
N ARG A 308 4.79 -24.62 -13.83
CA ARG A 308 3.63 -24.59 -12.94
C ARG A 308 4.04 -24.97 -11.52
N PHE A 309 3.68 -24.15 -10.54
CA PHE A 309 3.71 -24.53 -9.13
C PHE A 309 2.31 -25.01 -8.72
N GLU A 310 2.24 -26.14 -8.02
CA GLU A 310 1.01 -26.78 -7.53
C GLU A 310 0.40 -26.06 -6.31
N GLY A 311 0.55 -24.74 -6.23
CA GLY A 311 0.00 -23.93 -5.16
C GLY A 311 0.90 -22.80 -4.71
N LEU A 312 0.31 -21.59 -4.64
CA LEU A 312 0.76 -20.55 -3.69
C LEU A 312 0.62 -21.03 -2.24
N ASN A 313 -0.25 -22.01 -2.00
CA ASN A 313 -0.51 -22.66 -0.70
C ASN A 313 0.33 -23.93 -0.45
N THR A 314 1.36 -24.20 -1.24
CA THR A 314 2.22 -25.39 -1.08
C THR A 314 3.70 -25.01 -1.15
N ASP A 315 4.57 -25.91 -0.72
CA ASP A 315 6.03 -25.79 -0.82
C ASP A 315 6.61 -26.56 -2.02
N PHE A 316 5.77 -27.24 -2.80
CA PHE A 316 6.21 -28.08 -3.90
C PHE A 316 7.08 -27.34 -4.93
N ALA A 317 7.99 -28.09 -5.54
CA ALA A 317 8.77 -27.64 -6.69
C ALA A 317 7.85 -27.37 -7.90
N ALA A 318 8.35 -26.64 -8.88
CA ALA A 318 7.62 -26.40 -10.13
C ALA A 318 7.65 -27.64 -11.04
N GLY A 319 6.49 -28.03 -11.57
CA GLY A 319 6.37 -28.99 -12.66
C GLY A 319 6.54 -28.32 -14.05
N SER A 320 6.86 -29.14 -15.05
CA SER A 320 6.82 -28.70 -16.44
C SER A 320 5.38 -28.50 -16.91
N VAL A 321 5.14 -27.47 -17.74
CA VAL A 321 3.86 -27.28 -18.42
C VAL A 321 4.10 -26.84 -19.86
N SER A 322 3.56 -27.61 -20.82
CA SER A 322 3.60 -27.28 -22.25
C SER A 322 2.31 -26.62 -22.74
N SER A 323 1.29 -26.58 -21.88
CA SER A 323 -0.07 -26.19 -22.22
C SER A 323 -0.44 -24.81 -21.71
N PHE A 324 0.53 -23.95 -21.43
CA PHE A 324 0.32 -22.59 -20.92
C PHE A 324 1.30 -21.63 -21.57
N ASP A 325 0.80 -20.50 -22.06
CA ASP A 325 1.61 -19.42 -22.62
C ASP A 325 0.92 -18.07 -22.42
N ALA A 326 1.66 -16.97 -22.59
CA ALA A 326 1.12 -15.62 -22.54
C ALA A 326 1.64 -14.76 -23.69
N THR A 327 0.72 -14.06 -24.34
CA THR A 327 0.99 -12.99 -25.31
C THR A 327 0.93 -11.63 -24.61
N SER A 328 1.19 -10.54 -25.35
CA SER A 328 1.08 -9.19 -24.80
C SER A 328 -0.28 -8.86 -24.18
N THR A 329 -1.36 -9.53 -24.62
CA THR A 329 -2.74 -9.18 -24.22
C THR A 329 -3.53 -10.34 -23.63
N THR A 330 -3.05 -11.59 -23.75
CA THR A 330 -3.80 -12.78 -23.30
C THR A 330 -2.91 -13.78 -22.59
N VAL A 331 -3.48 -14.47 -21.62
CA VAL A 331 -2.98 -15.77 -21.17
C VAL A 331 -3.75 -16.85 -21.94
N THR A 332 -3.04 -17.89 -22.35
CA THR A 332 -3.56 -19.00 -23.14
C THR A 332 -3.25 -20.32 -22.47
N TRP A 333 -4.14 -21.29 -22.64
CA TRP A 333 -3.88 -22.66 -22.22
C TRP A 333 -4.52 -23.67 -23.16
N SER A 334 -3.94 -24.86 -23.17
CA SER A 334 -4.50 -26.04 -23.80
C SER A 334 -4.77 -27.15 -22.79
N GLY A 335 -5.67 -28.07 -23.12
CA GLY A 335 -6.19 -29.11 -22.25
C GLY A 335 -7.50 -28.75 -21.56
N THR A 336 -8.23 -29.78 -21.12
CA THR A 336 -9.47 -29.65 -20.37
C THR A 336 -9.19 -29.86 -18.89
N THR A 337 -8.89 -28.78 -18.17
CA THR A 337 -8.75 -28.85 -16.70
C THR A 337 -9.70 -27.90 -16.00
N SER A 338 -10.30 -28.39 -14.92
CA SER A 338 -11.08 -27.60 -13.98
C SER A 338 -10.24 -26.72 -13.06
N ASP A 339 -8.91 -26.86 -13.09
CA ASP A 339 -8.00 -26.10 -12.25
C ASP A 339 -8.03 -24.60 -12.55
N PHE A 340 -8.20 -24.26 -13.83
CA PHE A 340 -8.25 -22.88 -14.33
C PHE A 340 -9.22 -22.65 -15.50
N ASN A 341 -9.95 -23.67 -16.00
CA ASN A 341 -10.92 -23.46 -17.08
C ASN A 341 -12.10 -24.45 -17.12
N GLY A 342 -12.60 -24.90 -15.96
CA GLY A 342 -13.80 -25.72 -15.92
C GLY A 342 -15.04 -24.93 -16.33
N ASN A 343 -15.93 -25.55 -17.10
CA ASN A 343 -17.14 -24.90 -17.60
C ASN A 343 -18.05 -24.42 -16.46
N GLY A 344 -18.39 -23.12 -16.46
CA GLY A 344 -19.22 -22.48 -15.45
C GLY A 344 -18.51 -22.17 -14.12
N ASN A 345 -17.24 -22.58 -13.96
CA ASN A 345 -16.49 -22.32 -12.74
C ASN A 345 -15.96 -20.89 -12.69
N LEU A 346 -15.86 -20.34 -11.48
CA LEU A 346 -15.45 -18.96 -11.27
C LEU A 346 -13.97 -18.83 -10.88
N TYR A 347 -13.24 -17.96 -11.59
CA TYR A 347 -11.81 -17.79 -11.45
C TYR A 347 -11.40 -16.33 -11.25
N ILE A 348 -10.34 -16.14 -10.46
CA ILE A 348 -9.60 -14.88 -10.33
C ILE A 348 -8.14 -15.15 -10.70
N MET A 349 -7.54 -14.24 -11.46
CA MET A 349 -6.11 -14.22 -11.76
C MET A 349 -5.49 -12.92 -11.28
N TYR A 350 -4.27 -13.03 -10.75
CA TYR A 350 -3.37 -11.90 -10.55
C TYR A 350 -2.19 -12.05 -11.51
N CYS A 351 -2.08 -11.12 -12.45
CA CYS A 351 -1.11 -11.14 -13.52
C CYS A 351 -0.03 -10.08 -13.28
N PHE A 352 1.24 -10.47 -13.47
CA PHE A 352 2.39 -9.60 -13.30
C PHE A 352 3.30 -9.66 -14.53
N HIS A 353 3.84 -8.52 -14.95
CA HIS A 353 4.97 -8.41 -15.88
C HIS A 353 5.97 -7.36 -15.35
N SER A 354 7.23 -7.51 -15.72
CA SER A 354 8.32 -6.63 -15.28
C SER A 354 8.18 -5.23 -15.88
N VAL A 355 8.39 -4.21 -15.05
CA VAL A 355 8.37 -2.81 -15.48
C VAL A 355 9.72 -2.16 -15.19
N PRO A 356 10.38 -1.53 -16.19
CA PRO A 356 11.63 -0.80 -16.01
C PRO A 356 11.67 0.10 -14.79
N GLY A 357 12.67 -0.10 -13.93
CA GLY A 357 12.90 0.71 -12.73
C GLY A 357 11.85 0.57 -11.62
N TYR A 358 10.88 -0.35 -11.76
CA TYR A 358 9.77 -0.52 -10.81
C TYR A 358 9.57 -1.97 -10.35
N SER A 359 9.55 -2.95 -11.25
CA SER A 359 9.34 -4.35 -10.89
C SER A 359 10.13 -5.30 -11.79
N LYS A 360 10.54 -6.45 -11.23
CA LYS A 360 11.22 -7.51 -11.99
C LYS A 360 10.73 -8.89 -11.56
N ILE A 361 10.33 -9.69 -12.54
CA ILE A 361 10.19 -11.14 -12.43
C ILE A 361 11.42 -11.75 -13.07
N GLY A 362 12.09 -12.67 -12.38
CA GLY A 362 13.27 -13.30 -12.93
C GLY A 362 13.66 -14.56 -12.19
N THR A 363 14.78 -15.13 -12.60
CA THR A 363 15.36 -16.29 -11.94
C THR A 363 16.82 -16.06 -11.60
N TYR A 364 17.32 -16.83 -10.64
CA TYR A 364 18.75 -16.96 -10.41
C TYR A 364 19.11 -18.42 -10.12
N ILE A 365 20.35 -18.76 -10.45
CA ILE A 365 20.97 -20.02 -10.04
C ILE A 365 21.76 -19.78 -8.76
N GLY A 366 21.49 -20.61 -7.77
CA GLY A 366 22.19 -20.62 -6.50
C GLY A 366 23.61 -21.13 -6.65
N ASN A 367 24.51 -20.58 -5.85
CA ASN A 367 25.95 -20.83 -5.95
C ASN A 367 26.56 -21.33 -4.61
N ASN A 368 25.74 -21.52 -3.57
CA ASN A 368 26.18 -21.95 -2.25
C ASN A 368 27.28 -21.05 -1.65
N THR A 369 27.18 -19.74 -1.86
CA THR A 369 27.99 -18.71 -1.21
C THR A 369 27.14 -17.77 -0.36
N THR A 370 27.77 -16.85 0.36
CA THR A 370 27.08 -15.82 1.18
C THR A 370 27.19 -14.44 0.55
N SER A 371 27.31 -14.37 -0.77
CA SER A 371 27.55 -13.12 -1.52
C SER A 371 26.97 -13.16 -2.93
N ARG A 372 25.80 -13.78 -3.09
CA ARG A 372 25.16 -13.95 -4.41
C ARG A 372 24.31 -12.73 -4.72
N THR A 373 24.85 -11.82 -5.53
CA THR A 373 24.11 -10.66 -6.05
C THR A 373 23.15 -11.08 -7.15
N VAL A 374 21.92 -10.56 -7.09
CA VAL A 374 20.87 -10.63 -8.11
C VAL A 374 20.40 -9.21 -8.39
N TYR A 375 20.64 -8.74 -9.61
CA TYR A 375 20.27 -7.39 -10.02
C TYR A 375 18.76 -7.26 -10.26
N THR A 376 18.19 -6.12 -9.87
CA THR A 376 16.77 -5.79 -10.06
C THR A 376 16.52 -5.10 -11.40
N THR A 377 17.41 -5.26 -12.38
CA THR A 377 17.25 -4.63 -13.70
C THR A 377 16.18 -5.34 -14.50
N ASP A 378 15.39 -4.56 -15.23
CA ASP A 378 14.40 -5.06 -16.16
C ASP A 378 15.04 -5.52 -17.49
N ASP A 379 16.16 -4.92 -17.86
CA ASP A 379 16.85 -5.06 -19.15
C ASP A 379 17.56 -6.40 -19.38
N GLY A 380 17.60 -7.27 -18.36
CA GLY A 380 18.25 -8.58 -18.45
C GLY A 380 19.78 -8.52 -18.59
N THR A 381 20.40 -7.36 -18.29
CA THR A 381 21.85 -7.22 -18.29
C THR A 381 22.44 -7.61 -16.93
N SER A 382 23.62 -8.22 -16.95
CA SER A 382 24.35 -8.62 -15.73
C SER A 382 25.04 -7.45 -15.02
N GLY A 383 24.73 -6.20 -15.39
CA GLY A 383 25.46 -5.01 -14.95
C GLY A 383 24.77 -4.12 -13.91
N GLY A 384 23.49 -4.35 -13.59
CA GLY A 384 22.79 -3.58 -12.55
C GLY A 384 22.41 -2.15 -12.92
N ALA A 385 22.63 -1.71 -14.17
CA ALA A 385 22.26 -0.38 -14.63
C ALA A 385 20.72 -0.24 -14.65
N ASN A 386 20.20 0.92 -14.20
CA ASN A 386 18.76 1.19 -14.08
C ASN A 386 18.01 0.25 -13.12
N GLY A 387 18.72 -0.50 -12.27
CA GLY A 387 18.10 -1.23 -11.17
C GLY A 387 17.57 -0.30 -10.09
N PHE A 388 16.89 -0.89 -9.12
CA PHE A 388 16.30 -0.21 -7.97
C PHE A 388 16.51 -0.99 -6.68
N GLU A 389 16.45 -0.31 -5.54
CA GLU A 389 16.41 -0.99 -4.25
C GLU A 389 15.08 -1.72 -4.10
N PRO A 390 15.08 -3.03 -3.77
CA PRO A 390 13.84 -3.74 -3.46
C PRO A 390 13.05 -3.07 -2.32
N GLY A 391 11.79 -2.76 -2.58
CA GLY A 391 10.79 -2.48 -1.54
C GLY A 391 10.15 -3.76 -1.01
N TRP A 392 9.90 -4.71 -1.90
CA TRP A 392 9.26 -6.00 -1.61
C TRP A 392 9.85 -7.10 -2.48
N LEU A 393 10.07 -8.28 -1.89
CA LEU A 393 10.70 -9.42 -2.55
C LEU A 393 9.97 -10.72 -2.18
N LEU A 394 9.54 -11.46 -3.21
CA LEU A 394 9.07 -12.84 -3.11
C LEU A 394 10.10 -13.77 -3.74
N ILE A 395 10.50 -14.82 -3.04
CA ILE A 395 11.39 -15.88 -3.54
C ILE A 395 10.71 -17.25 -3.42
N LYS A 396 10.94 -18.10 -4.43
CA LYS A 396 10.53 -19.51 -4.40
C LYS A 396 11.56 -20.38 -5.12
N ARG A 397 11.96 -21.49 -4.46
CA ARG A 397 12.76 -22.53 -5.12
C ARG A 397 11.91 -23.26 -6.17
N VAL A 398 12.47 -23.41 -7.37
CA VAL A 398 11.80 -23.93 -8.56
C VAL A 398 12.03 -25.43 -8.71
N ASP A 399 13.21 -25.92 -8.39
CA ASP A 399 13.68 -27.26 -8.74
C ASP A 399 13.55 -28.32 -7.63
N ASP A 400 13.16 -27.91 -6.42
CA ASP A 400 13.03 -28.76 -5.24
C ASP A 400 12.04 -28.11 -4.24
N PRO A 401 11.40 -28.86 -3.34
CA PRO A 401 10.47 -28.28 -2.38
C PRO A 401 11.15 -27.27 -1.45
N ALA A 402 10.49 -26.12 -1.28
CA ALA A 402 10.82 -25.08 -0.32
C ALA A 402 9.64 -24.10 -0.22
N ASN A 403 9.43 -23.50 0.95
CA ASN A 403 8.37 -22.52 1.15
C ASN A 403 8.58 -21.26 0.31
N TRP A 404 7.48 -20.58 -0.03
CA TRP A 404 7.49 -19.22 -0.57
C TRP A 404 7.95 -18.25 0.51
N ARG A 405 8.74 -17.23 0.19
CA ARG A 405 9.27 -16.29 1.19
C ARG A 405 9.09 -14.85 0.75
N ILE A 406 8.51 -14.03 1.63
CA ILE A 406 8.32 -12.59 1.45
C ILE A 406 9.22 -11.83 2.42
N LEU A 407 10.02 -10.91 1.88
CA LEU A 407 10.78 -9.89 2.60
C LEU A 407 10.37 -8.50 2.09
N ASP A 408 10.45 -7.48 2.94
CA ASP A 408 10.27 -6.09 2.53
C ASP A 408 11.09 -5.12 3.39
N ASN A 409 11.32 -3.93 2.85
CA ASN A 409 12.13 -2.89 3.49
C ASN A 409 11.35 -2.05 4.52
N THR A 410 10.04 -2.26 4.65
CA THR A 410 9.20 -1.53 5.63
C THR A 410 9.24 -2.19 7.00
N ARG A 411 9.27 -3.52 7.04
CA ARG A 411 9.32 -4.31 8.30
C ARG A 411 10.73 -4.51 8.82
N SER A 412 11.72 -4.55 7.93
CA SER A 412 13.14 -4.69 8.26
C SER A 412 13.91 -3.56 7.55
N THR A 413 14.11 -2.43 8.24
CA THR A 413 14.58 -1.17 7.64
C THR A 413 16.08 -1.06 7.47
N SER A 414 16.88 -1.97 8.04
CA SER A 414 18.32 -2.10 7.79
C SER A 414 18.71 -3.46 7.22
N ASN A 415 19.83 -3.53 6.51
CA ASN A 415 20.44 -4.80 6.15
C ASN A 415 21.13 -5.46 7.36
N PRO A 416 21.14 -6.80 7.46
CA PRO A 416 20.41 -7.73 6.58
C PRO A 416 18.89 -7.66 6.80
N ARG A 417 18.11 -7.80 5.73
CA ARG A 417 16.66 -7.96 5.80
C ARG A 417 16.36 -9.33 6.41
N ASP A 418 15.85 -9.33 7.62
CA ASP A 418 15.74 -10.53 8.44
C ASP A 418 14.30 -10.95 8.77
N LYS A 419 13.29 -10.17 8.35
CA LYS A 419 11.88 -10.48 8.59
C LYS A 419 11.26 -11.19 7.40
N GLU A 420 10.81 -12.42 7.60
CA GLU A 420 10.22 -13.25 6.55
C GLU A 420 8.80 -13.72 6.89
N LEU A 421 7.96 -13.76 5.87
CA LEU A 421 6.62 -14.33 5.89
C LEU A 421 6.44 -15.32 4.74
N TYR A 422 5.47 -16.21 4.87
CA TYR A 422 5.35 -17.37 4.01
C TYR A 422 3.93 -17.48 3.44
N PRO A 423 3.69 -17.12 2.17
CA PRO A 423 2.38 -17.20 1.53
C PRO A 423 1.63 -18.52 1.71
N ASN A 424 2.37 -19.63 1.88
CA ASN A 424 1.83 -20.97 2.02
C ASN A 424 1.66 -21.46 3.47
N LEU A 425 2.00 -20.66 4.49
CA LEU A 425 1.94 -21.06 5.90
C LEU A 425 1.16 -20.05 6.74
N GLN A 426 0.79 -20.47 7.95
CA GLN A 426 0.14 -19.61 8.95
C GLN A 426 1.14 -19.01 9.95
N ASN A 427 2.42 -19.40 9.88
CA ASN A 427 3.43 -19.03 10.86
C ASN A 427 3.45 -17.54 11.17
N ILE A 428 3.81 -17.21 12.42
CA ILE A 428 4.23 -15.87 12.80
C ILE A 428 5.44 -15.43 11.98
N GLU A 429 5.73 -14.14 11.98
CA GLU A 429 6.90 -13.58 11.32
C GLU A 429 8.19 -14.26 11.77
N GLY A 430 8.92 -14.81 10.81
CA GLY A 430 10.22 -15.43 11.03
C GLY A 430 11.33 -14.38 11.15
N THR A 431 12.41 -14.76 11.81
CA THR A 431 13.66 -13.99 11.83
C THR A 431 14.79 -14.82 11.24
N PHE A 432 15.25 -14.47 10.05
CA PHE A 432 16.31 -15.18 9.33
C PHE A 432 17.07 -14.22 8.38
N SER A 433 18.34 -13.96 8.69
CA SER A 433 19.21 -13.09 7.88
C SER A 433 19.61 -13.77 6.57
N ALA A 434 18.77 -13.66 5.54
CA ALA A 434 19.02 -14.28 4.24
C ALA A 434 19.44 -13.33 3.14
N VAL A 435 19.04 -12.05 3.22
CA VAL A 435 19.13 -11.13 2.08
C VAL A 435 19.54 -9.72 2.52
N ASN A 436 20.40 -9.06 1.74
CA ASN A 436 20.58 -7.61 1.77
C ASN A 436 19.82 -6.96 0.62
N PHE A 437 19.19 -5.81 0.83
CA PHE A 437 18.67 -4.95 -0.24
C PHE A 437 19.64 -3.81 -0.50
N ASN A 438 20.12 -3.72 -1.73
CA ASN A 438 21.06 -2.72 -2.21
C ASN A 438 20.37 -1.84 -3.26
N SER A 439 20.95 -0.69 -3.58
CA SER A 439 20.35 0.32 -4.47
C SER A 439 19.89 -0.17 -5.86
N ASN A 440 20.41 -1.30 -6.35
CA ASN A 440 20.08 -1.88 -7.64
C ASN A 440 20.01 -3.41 -7.65
N SER A 441 19.96 -4.04 -6.48
CA SER A 441 20.05 -5.50 -6.35
C SER A 441 19.54 -5.97 -5.00
N PHE A 442 19.32 -7.27 -4.91
CA PHE A 442 19.37 -7.97 -3.62
C PHE A 442 20.54 -8.94 -3.62
N GLU A 443 21.15 -9.14 -2.46
CA GLU A 443 22.26 -10.07 -2.26
C GLU A 443 21.83 -11.17 -1.31
N ILE A 444 21.92 -12.42 -1.76
CA ILE A 444 21.70 -13.58 -0.90
C ILE A 444 22.97 -13.83 -0.07
N ILE A 445 22.83 -13.74 1.25
CA ILE A 445 23.94 -13.81 2.23
C ILE A 445 23.94 -15.12 3.02
N THR A 446 23.24 -16.13 2.53
CA THR A 446 23.09 -17.45 3.18
C THR A 446 23.32 -18.58 2.18
N THR A 447 23.67 -19.75 2.70
CA THR A 447 23.77 -21.01 1.97
C THR A 447 22.55 -21.92 2.15
N ASP A 448 21.52 -21.45 2.87
CA ASP A 448 20.30 -22.22 3.09
C ASP A 448 19.69 -22.68 1.76
N PRO A 449 19.36 -23.97 1.58
CA PRO A 449 18.82 -24.48 0.33
C PRO A 449 17.51 -23.85 -0.12
N SER A 450 16.77 -23.18 0.78
CA SER A 450 15.58 -22.41 0.41
C SER A 450 15.89 -21.13 -0.36
N TYR A 451 17.14 -20.66 -0.31
CA TYR A 451 17.59 -19.43 -0.96
C TYR A 451 18.77 -19.62 -1.92
N ASN A 452 19.72 -20.53 -1.65
CA ASN A 452 20.99 -20.55 -2.38
C ASN A 452 21.72 -21.91 -2.44
N ALA A 453 21.01 -23.01 -2.64
CA ALA A 453 21.63 -24.31 -2.92
C ALA A 453 22.52 -24.23 -4.17
N LEU A 454 23.63 -24.98 -4.18
CA LEU A 454 24.51 -25.06 -5.35
C LEU A 454 23.71 -25.62 -6.55
N ASN A 455 23.68 -24.86 -7.64
CA ASN A 455 22.91 -25.15 -8.86
C ASN A 455 21.38 -25.14 -8.66
N GLY A 456 20.88 -24.71 -7.51
CA GLY A 456 19.44 -24.57 -7.27
C GLY A 456 18.84 -23.48 -8.17
N GLU A 457 17.69 -23.73 -8.77
CA GLU A 457 16.95 -22.72 -9.55
C GLU A 457 15.91 -22.01 -8.68
N TYR A 458 15.91 -20.68 -8.69
CA TYR A 458 15.02 -19.85 -7.88
C TYR A 458 14.28 -18.83 -8.74
N LEU A 459 12.99 -18.69 -8.50
CA LEU A 459 12.12 -17.63 -9.02
C LEU A 459 12.10 -16.49 -8.01
N TYR A 460 12.10 -15.26 -8.52
CA TYR A 460 11.77 -14.09 -7.72
C TYR A 460 10.80 -13.14 -8.42
N LEU A 461 9.98 -12.46 -7.62
CA LEU A 461 9.28 -11.23 -7.98
C LEU A 461 9.76 -10.15 -7.02
N VAL A 462 10.29 -9.06 -7.55
CA VAL A 462 10.78 -7.91 -6.78
C VAL A 462 10.09 -6.64 -7.25
N ILE A 463 9.70 -5.78 -6.31
CA ILE A 463 9.00 -4.52 -6.55
C ILE A 463 9.71 -3.43 -5.75
N LYS A 464 9.83 -2.25 -6.33
CA LYS A 464 10.44 -1.05 -5.71
C LYS A 464 9.63 -0.52 -4.53
#